data_AF-A0A2N1XCZ0-F1
#
_entry.id   AF-A0A2N1XCZ0-F1
#
_cell.length_a   1.000
_cell.length_b   1.000
_cell.length_c   1.000
_cell.angle_alpha   90.00
_cell.angle_beta   90.00
_cell.angle_gamma   90.00
#
_symmetry.space_group_name_H-M   'P 1'
#
loop_
_entity.id
_entity.type
_entity.pdbx_description
1 polymer ?
#
loop_
_entity_poly.entity_id
_entity_poly.type
_entity_poly.pdbx_seq_one_letter_code
_entity_poly.pdbx_strand_id
1 'polypeptide(L)'
;MNEIVKWIGQGLLYLVFAATLATFSHWPTYQHLVPDKAVIKLSLSHQGKLLGDCETLSIDELARLPPNMRAPVRCPRERSPLIVEVDIDGALAHRQIAAPSGLSSDGAATIYRRIEVDAGPHHIAVRLKDDARSEGFDYRHEADITLTPAEILVIDFDATLHEITLQ
;
A
#
# COMPACT_ATOMS: atom_id res chain seq x y z
N MET A 1 47.17 34.83 -34.05
CA MET A 1 45.74 34.63 -33.75
C MET A 1 45.30 35.84 -32.94
N ASN A 2 44.35 36.63 -33.42
CA ASN A 2 44.07 37.96 -32.87
C ASN A 2 43.48 37.84 -31.46
N GLU A 3 44.11 38.45 -30.44
CA GLU A 3 43.69 38.34 -29.03
C GLU A 3 42.22 38.73 -28.83
N ILE A 4 41.73 39.71 -29.61
CA ILE A 4 40.34 40.14 -29.65
C ILE A 4 39.38 38.97 -29.96
N VAL A 5 39.74 38.11 -30.92
CA VAL A 5 38.91 36.95 -31.33
C VAL A 5 38.84 35.91 -30.20
N LYS A 6 39.92 35.74 -29.44
CA LYS A 6 39.93 34.83 -28.27
C LYS A 6 38.99 35.33 -27.16
N TRP A 7 39.07 36.61 -26.83
CA TRP A 7 38.22 37.22 -25.79
C TRP A 7 36.74 37.21 -26.17
N ILE A 8 36.41 37.49 -27.43
CA ILE A 8 35.03 37.36 -27.94
C ILE A 8 34.54 35.91 -27.83
N GLY A 9 35.36 34.94 -28.25
CA GLY A 9 35.00 33.52 -28.17
C GLY A 9 34.78 33.05 -26.73
N GLN A 10 35.65 33.45 -25.80
CA GLN A 10 35.51 33.12 -24.38
C GLN A 10 34.26 33.76 -23.76
N GLY A 11 33.99 35.03 -24.08
CA GLY A 11 32.76 35.71 -23.64
C GLY A 11 31.50 35.03 -24.14
N LEU A 12 31.48 34.62 -25.42
CA LEU A 12 30.37 33.88 -26.01
C LEU A 12 30.15 32.54 -25.29
N LEU A 13 31.21 31.77 -25.05
CA LEU A 13 31.13 30.48 -24.37
C LEU A 13 30.62 30.61 -22.94
N TYR A 14 31.11 31.60 -22.18
CA TYR A 14 30.59 31.85 -20.83
C TYR A 14 29.15 32.32 -20.83
N LEU A 15 28.74 33.13 -21.79
CA LEU A 15 27.36 33.56 -21.93
C LEU A 15 26.43 32.39 -22.23
N VAL A 16 26.82 31.49 -23.16
CA VAL A 16 26.06 30.27 -23.46
C VAL A 16 25.99 29.35 -22.24
N PHE A 17 27.10 29.18 -21.53
CA PHE A 17 27.15 28.37 -20.31
C PHE A 17 26.23 28.94 -19.21
N ALA A 18 26.31 30.24 -18.94
CA ALA A 18 25.46 30.92 -17.97
C ALA A 18 23.98 30.84 -18.36
N ALA A 19 23.63 31.03 -19.64
CA ALA A 19 22.27 30.90 -20.13
C ALA A 19 21.73 29.47 -19.96
N THR A 20 22.57 28.45 -20.19
CA THR A 20 22.21 27.04 -20.00
C THR A 20 21.90 26.77 -18.53
N LEU A 21 22.77 27.19 -17.61
CA LEU A 21 22.54 27.05 -16.17
C LEU A 21 21.29 27.80 -15.70
N ALA A 22 21.09 29.03 -16.17
CA ALA A 22 19.92 29.83 -15.81
C ALA A 22 18.62 29.16 -16.30
N THR A 23 18.62 28.60 -17.51
CA THR A 23 17.44 27.95 -18.09
C THR A 23 17.12 26.65 -17.35
N PHE A 24 18.11 25.76 -17.19
CA PHE A 24 17.90 24.44 -16.60
C PHE A 24 17.87 24.42 -15.07
N SER A 25 18.16 25.55 -14.40
CA SER A 25 17.99 25.66 -12.96
C SER A 25 16.52 25.83 -12.53
N HIS A 26 15.65 26.28 -13.44
CA HIS A 26 14.22 26.51 -13.16
C HIS A 26 13.27 25.74 -14.09
N TRP A 27 13.74 25.30 -15.26
CA TRP A 27 12.91 24.64 -16.27
C TRP A 27 13.56 23.34 -16.79
N PRO A 28 12.78 22.27 -17.02
CA PRO A 28 11.36 22.15 -16.70
C PRO A 28 11.13 22.02 -15.19
N THR A 29 10.02 22.60 -14.71
CA THR A 29 9.56 22.36 -13.34
C THR A 29 9.19 20.89 -13.20
N TYR A 30 9.78 20.25 -12.19
CA TYR A 30 9.47 18.86 -11.90
C TYR A 30 8.03 18.74 -11.36
N GLN A 31 7.24 17.88 -11.98
CA GLN A 31 5.87 17.59 -11.56
C GLN A 31 5.79 16.15 -11.05
N HIS A 32 5.45 16.00 -9.78
CA HIS A 32 5.27 14.68 -9.16
C HIS A 32 3.99 13.97 -9.61
N LEU A 33 3.00 14.73 -10.07
CA LEU A 33 1.70 14.25 -10.52
C LEU A 33 1.21 15.16 -11.65
N VAL A 34 0.53 14.57 -12.63
CA VAL A 34 -0.10 15.31 -13.74
C VAL A 34 -1.14 16.29 -13.16
N PRO A 35 -1.30 17.50 -13.74
CA PRO A 35 -2.39 18.39 -13.36
C PRO A 35 -3.75 17.66 -13.37
N ASP A 36 -4.63 18.02 -12.46
CA ASP A 36 -5.99 17.46 -12.32
C ASP A 36 -6.06 15.96 -12.03
N LYS A 37 -4.97 15.36 -11.53
CA LYS A 37 -4.99 14.01 -10.95
C LYS A 37 -4.95 14.07 -9.43
N ALA A 38 -5.53 13.06 -8.80
CA ALA A 38 -5.38 12.73 -7.39
C ALA A 38 -4.86 11.29 -7.25
N VAL A 39 -4.51 10.90 -6.03
CA VAL A 39 -3.89 9.60 -5.76
C VAL A 39 -4.60 8.90 -4.62
N ILE A 40 -5.03 7.68 -4.88
CA ILE A 40 -5.52 6.76 -3.84
C ILE A 40 -4.39 5.79 -3.50
N LYS A 41 -3.98 5.77 -2.24
CA LYS A 41 -2.98 4.84 -1.69
C LYS A 41 -3.68 3.78 -0.87
N LEU A 42 -3.70 2.57 -1.38
CA LEU A 42 -4.01 1.40 -0.58
C LEU A 42 -2.76 1.02 0.20
N SER A 43 -2.81 1.17 1.53
CA SER A 43 -1.67 0.93 2.41
C SER A 43 -2.16 0.32 3.70
N LEU A 44 -2.25 -1.01 3.75
CA LEU A 44 -2.71 -1.74 4.93
C LEU A 44 -1.69 -2.78 5.37
N SER A 45 -1.64 -3.01 6.69
CA SER A 45 -0.85 -4.08 7.31
C SER A 45 -1.69 -4.75 8.38
N HIS A 46 -2.20 -5.94 8.07
CA HIS A 46 -3.14 -6.66 8.94
C HIS A 46 -2.73 -8.13 9.12
N GLN A 47 -3.07 -8.69 10.28
CA GLN A 47 -2.88 -10.11 10.55
C GLN A 47 -4.20 -10.83 10.25
N GLY A 48 -4.21 -11.66 9.20
CA GLY A 48 -5.36 -12.51 8.91
C GLY A 48 -5.72 -13.46 10.05
N LYS A 49 -6.89 -14.06 9.98
CA LYS A 49 -7.32 -15.07 10.96
C LYS A 49 -6.49 -16.34 10.86
N LEU A 50 -6.43 -17.11 11.94
CA LEU A 50 -5.67 -18.36 11.99
C LEU A 50 -6.20 -19.36 10.95
N LEU A 51 -5.27 -19.98 10.23
CA LEU A 51 -5.56 -20.98 9.22
C LEU A 51 -5.71 -22.37 9.86
N GLY A 52 -6.72 -22.51 10.71
CA GLY A 52 -7.07 -23.75 11.40
C GLY A 52 -7.62 -23.50 12.80
N ASP A 53 -8.32 -24.50 13.33
CA ASP A 53 -8.93 -24.42 14.64
C ASP A 53 -7.91 -24.77 15.75
N CYS A 54 -8.14 -24.23 16.94
CA CYS A 54 -7.35 -24.61 18.10
C CYS A 54 -7.81 -25.98 18.62
N GLU A 55 -6.87 -26.92 18.72
CA GLU A 55 -7.14 -28.26 19.23
C GLU A 55 -6.90 -28.30 20.73
N THR A 56 -7.82 -28.93 21.47
CA THR A 56 -7.63 -29.20 22.91
C THR A 56 -7.01 -30.58 23.06
N LEU A 57 -5.86 -30.65 23.73
CA LEU A 57 -5.12 -31.90 23.95
C LEU A 57 -5.69 -32.65 25.14
N SER A 58 -5.83 -33.97 25.02
CA SER A 58 -6.24 -34.83 26.11
C SER A 58 -5.14 -34.97 27.18
N ILE A 59 -5.53 -35.39 28.39
CA ILE A 59 -4.59 -35.57 29.51
C ILE A 59 -3.49 -36.59 29.15
N ASP A 60 -3.86 -37.67 28.44
CA ASP A 60 -2.90 -38.71 28.01
C ASP A 60 -1.89 -38.18 26.99
N GLU A 61 -2.32 -37.31 26.08
CA GLU A 61 -1.43 -36.66 25.11
C GLU A 61 -0.51 -35.64 25.78
N LEU A 62 -1.02 -34.86 26.73
CA LEU A 62 -0.21 -33.94 27.55
C LEU A 62 0.83 -34.70 28.37
N ALA A 63 0.48 -35.85 28.93
CA ALA A 63 1.41 -36.68 29.69
C ALA A 63 2.57 -37.21 28.84
N ARG A 64 2.35 -37.42 27.53
CA ARG A 64 3.40 -37.80 26.56
C ARG A 64 4.36 -36.66 26.23
N LEU A 65 3.96 -35.40 26.45
CA LEU A 65 4.80 -34.24 26.21
C LEU A 65 5.76 -33.95 27.39
N PRO A 66 6.94 -33.36 27.14
CA PRO A 66 7.82 -32.86 28.18
C PRO A 66 7.11 -31.84 29.10
N PRO A 67 7.46 -31.76 30.40
CA PRO A 67 6.75 -30.90 31.36
C PRO A 67 6.62 -29.42 30.95
N ASN A 68 7.60 -28.87 30.23
CA ASN A 68 7.61 -27.49 29.76
C ASN A 68 6.79 -27.24 28.47
N MET A 69 6.21 -28.29 27.88
CA MET A 69 5.46 -28.22 26.61
C MET A 69 3.99 -28.68 26.76
N ARG A 70 3.50 -28.90 27.98
CA ARG A 70 2.14 -29.38 28.27
C ARG A 70 1.09 -28.27 28.26
N ALA A 71 1.02 -27.50 27.18
CA ALA A 71 -0.05 -26.52 26.99
C ALA A 71 -1.36 -27.25 26.60
N PRO A 72 -2.49 -27.02 27.30
CA PRO A 72 -3.73 -27.77 27.08
C PRO A 72 -4.41 -27.46 25.73
N VAL A 73 -4.09 -26.31 25.13
CA VAL A 73 -4.62 -25.89 23.84
C VAL A 73 -3.46 -25.66 22.88
N ARG A 74 -3.57 -26.21 21.68
CA ARG A 74 -2.61 -26.04 20.60
C ARG A 74 -3.30 -25.39 19.40
N CYS A 75 -2.93 -24.14 19.12
CA CYS A 75 -3.39 -23.43 17.93
C CYS A 75 -2.33 -23.48 16.83
N PRO A 76 -2.73 -23.59 15.56
CA PRO A 76 -1.82 -23.32 14.45
C PRO A 76 -1.35 -21.87 14.52
N ARG A 77 -0.14 -21.62 14.02
CA ARG A 77 0.44 -20.26 13.94
C ARG A 77 0.18 -19.59 12.60
N GLU A 78 -0.03 -20.39 11.56
CA GLU A 78 -0.23 -19.94 10.19
C GLU A 78 -1.47 -19.03 10.08
N ARG A 79 -1.32 -17.96 9.32
CA ARG A 79 -2.32 -16.91 9.14
C ARG A 79 -2.92 -16.99 7.74
N SER A 80 -4.17 -16.56 7.63
CA SER A 80 -4.83 -16.43 6.34
C SER A 80 -4.17 -15.32 5.51
N PRO A 81 -3.97 -15.51 4.19
CA PRO A 81 -3.60 -14.42 3.29
C PRO A 81 -4.72 -13.38 3.23
N LEU A 82 -4.34 -12.13 2.98
CA LEU A 82 -5.31 -11.06 2.77
C LEU A 82 -5.69 -10.98 1.29
N ILE A 83 -6.97 -10.83 1.00
CA ILE A 83 -7.45 -10.50 -0.35
C ILE A 83 -8.14 -9.15 -0.27
N VAL A 84 -7.67 -8.19 -1.05
CA VAL A 84 -8.28 -6.86 -1.13
C VAL A 84 -8.73 -6.57 -2.55
N GLU A 85 -9.89 -5.94 -2.66
CA GLU A 85 -10.42 -5.37 -3.88
C GLU A 85 -10.78 -3.91 -3.64
N VAL A 86 -10.45 -3.06 -4.60
CA VAL A 86 -10.79 -1.65 -4.64
C VAL A 86 -11.51 -1.40 -5.96
N ASP A 87 -12.76 -1.01 -5.86
CA ASP A 87 -13.54 -0.51 -6.98
C ASP A 87 -13.61 1.02 -6.90
N ILE A 88 -13.45 1.67 -8.05
CA ILE A 88 -13.55 3.12 -8.21
C ILE A 88 -14.59 3.36 -9.31
N ASP A 89 -15.62 4.13 -8.99
CA ASP A 89 -16.73 4.48 -9.89
C ASP A 89 -17.40 3.23 -10.50
N GLY A 90 -17.52 2.17 -9.69
CA GLY A 90 -18.12 0.89 -10.08
C GLY A 90 -17.23 -0.02 -10.93
N ALA A 91 -15.99 0.36 -11.21
CA ALA A 91 -15.02 -0.47 -11.93
C ALA A 91 -13.93 -1.00 -10.99
N LEU A 92 -13.56 -2.27 -11.15
CA LEU A 92 -12.46 -2.89 -10.38
C LEU A 92 -11.13 -2.23 -10.74
N ALA A 93 -10.64 -1.35 -9.86
CA ALA A 93 -9.40 -0.61 -10.05
C ALA A 93 -8.18 -1.43 -9.61
N HIS A 94 -8.31 -2.22 -8.55
CA HIS A 94 -7.22 -3.07 -8.07
C HIS A 94 -7.73 -4.31 -7.33
N ARG A 95 -7.04 -5.44 -7.54
CA ARG A 95 -7.21 -6.66 -6.75
C ARG A 95 -5.84 -7.23 -6.41
N GLN A 96 -5.63 -7.59 -5.15
CA GLN A 96 -4.37 -8.18 -4.73
C GLN A 96 -4.57 -9.21 -3.62
N ILE A 97 -3.73 -10.25 -3.65
CA ILE A 97 -3.58 -11.22 -2.58
C ILE A 97 -2.21 -10.99 -1.94
N ALA A 98 -2.16 -10.84 -0.62
CA ALA A 98 -0.91 -10.73 0.13
C ALA A 98 -0.75 -11.89 1.10
N ALA A 99 0.36 -12.60 0.98
CA ALA A 99 0.73 -13.67 1.89
C ALA A 99 1.20 -13.11 3.24
N PRO A 100 0.96 -13.82 4.35
CA PRO A 100 1.53 -13.47 5.65
C PRO A 100 3.06 -13.53 5.61
N SER A 101 3.70 -12.62 6.33
CA SER A 101 5.15 -12.61 6.51
C SER A 101 5.63 -13.67 7.53
N GLY A 102 6.95 -13.86 7.60
CA GLY A 102 7.60 -14.78 8.54
C GLY A 102 7.87 -16.17 7.95
N LEU A 103 8.84 -16.89 8.56
CA LEU A 103 9.25 -18.24 8.12
C LEU A 103 8.13 -19.28 8.30
N SER A 104 7.18 -19.01 9.19
CA SER A 104 6.05 -19.87 9.49
C SER A 104 4.70 -19.26 9.07
N SER A 105 4.73 -18.21 8.23
CA SER A 105 3.54 -17.51 7.75
C SER A 105 2.60 -17.07 8.88
N ASP A 106 3.19 -16.62 10.00
CA ASP A 106 2.50 -16.23 11.23
C ASP A 106 2.52 -14.71 11.48
N GLY A 107 3.16 -13.94 10.59
CA GLY A 107 3.25 -12.49 10.64
C GLY A 107 2.09 -11.77 9.96
N ALA A 108 2.17 -10.44 9.92
CA ALA A 108 1.23 -9.60 9.18
C ALA A 108 1.43 -9.75 7.67
N ALA A 109 0.35 -9.59 6.92
CA ALA A 109 0.39 -9.40 5.48
C ALA A 109 0.25 -7.89 5.19
N THR A 110 1.08 -7.38 4.29
CA THR A 110 1.14 -5.95 3.96
C THR A 110 0.80 -5.74 2.49
N ILE A 111 -0.03 -4.75 2.21
CA ILE A 111 -0.42 -4.36 0.85
C ILE A 111 -0.10 -2.88 0.67
N TYR A 112 0.63 -2.58 -0.40
CA TYR A 112 0.86 -1.22 -0.84
C TYR A 112 0.57 -1.09 -2.33
N ARG A 113 -0.36 -0.20 -2.69
CA ARG A 113 -0.66 0.15 -4.06
C ARG A 113 -0.99 1.62 -4.19
N ARG A 114 -0.43 2.25 -5.22
CA ARG A 114 -0.79 3.59 -5.67
C ARG A 114 -1.71 3.49 -6.89
N ILE A 115 -2.83 4.20 -6.86
CA ILE A 115 -3.81 4.29 -7.94
C ILE A 115 -3.99 5.77 -8.24
N GLU A 116 -3.77 6.17 -9.49
CA GLU A 116 -3.97 7.56 -9.92
C GLU A 116 -5.36 7.69 -10.53
N VAL A 117 -6.11 8.69 -10.08
CA VAL A 117 -7.48 8.99 -10.52
C VAL A 117 -7.58 10.45 -10.94
N ASP A 118 -8.60 10.80 -11.70
CA ASP A 118 -8.91 12.21 -11.95
C ASP A 118 -9.25 12.92 -10.63
N ALA A 119 -9.06 14.23 -10.57
CA ALA A 119 -9.59 15.02 -9.47
C ALA A 119 -11.10 15.21 -9.68
N GLY A 120 -11.87 15.12 -8.60
CA GLY A 120 -13.33 15.21 -8.64
C GLY A 120 -14.03 14.23 -7.72
N PRO A 121 -15.36 14.08 -7.85
CA PRO A 121 -16.15 13.13 -7.09
C PRO A 121 -15.86 11.70 -7.55
N HIS A 122 -15.63 10.81 -6.59
CA HIS A 122 -15.44 9.38 -6.81
C HIS A 122 -16.27 8.58 -5.82
N HIS A 123 -16.85 7.49 -6.33
CA HIS A 123 -17.44 6.45 -5.49
C HIS A 123 -16.41 5.35 -5.28
N ILE A 124 -15.98 5.15 -4.04
CA ILE A 124 -14.95 4.16 -3.69
C ILE A 124 -15.58 3.04 -2.88
N ALA A 125 -15.40 1.80 -3.35
CA ALA A 125 -15.78 0.60 -2.62
C ALA A 125 -14.56 -0.27 -2.37
N VAL A 126 -14.30 -0.59 -1.11
CA VAL A 126 -13.17 -1.41 -0.68
C VAL A 126 -13.70 -2.67 0.00
N ARG A 127 -13.16 -3.81 -0.40
CA ARG A 127 -13.49 -5.12 0.17
C ARG A 127 -12.22 -5.80 0.65
N LEU A 128 -12.20 -6.26 1.89
CA LEU A 128 -11.07 -6.99 2.47
C LEU A 128 -11.53 -8.35 2.99
N LYS A 129 -10.77 -9.37 2.64
CA LYS A 129 -10.90 -10.73 3.17
C LYS A 129 -9.66 -11.04 3.99
N ASP A 130 -9.87 -11.38 5.25
CA ASP A 130 -8.82 -11.72 6.21
C ASP A 130 -8.95 -13.15 6.76
N ASP A 131 -10.04 -13.85 6.43
CA ASP A 131 -10.23 -15.27 6.71
C ASP A 131 -10.34 -16.05 5.40
N ALA A 132 -9.32 -16.86 5.09
CA ALA A 132 -9.35 -17.68 3.87
C ALA A 132 -10.47 -18.73 3.89
N ARG A 133 -11.01 -19.05 5.07
CA ARG A 133 -12.06 -20.06 5.26
C ARG A 133 -13.47 -19.47 5.16
N SER A 134 -13.63 -18.14 5.15
CA SER A 134 -14.94 -17.52 4.93
C SER A 134 -15.35 -17.60 3.46
N GLU A 135 -16.64 -17.62 3.14
CA GLU A 135 -17.10 -17.70 1.74
C GLU A 135 -16.91 -16.38 0.98
N GLY A 136 -16.98 -15.24 1.69
CA GLY A 136 -16.98 -13.89 1.09
C GLY A 136 -15.84 -12.98 1.57
N PHE A 137 -16.02 -11.68 1.38
CA PHE A 137 -15.20 -10.64 2.01
C PHE A 137 -15.69 -10.38 3.43
N ASP A 138 -14.76 -10.34 4.38
CA ASP A 138 -15.02 -10.17 5.81
C ASP A 138 -15.34 -8.71 6.16
N TYR A 139 -14.73 -7.75 5.44
CA TYR A 139 -14.90 -6.32 5.65
C TYR A 139 -15.24 -5.61 4.33
N ARG A 140 -16.10 -4.60 4.43
CA ARG A 140 -16.51 -3.76 3.31
C ARG A 140 -16.65 -2.32 3.77
N HIS A 141 -16.26 -1.39 2.93
CA HIS A 141 -16.48 0.03 3.13
C HIS A 141 -16.76 0.71 1.80
N GLU A 142 -17.76 1.58 1.77
CA GLU A 142 -18.16 2.33 0.59
C GLU A 142 -18.33 3.80 0.99
N ALA A 143 -17.77 4.70 0.19
CA ALA A 143 -17.87 6.13 0.44
C ALA A 143 -17.82 6.93 -0.86
N ASP A 144 -18.62 7.99 -0.90
CA ASP A 144 -18.52 9.04 -1.91
C ASP A 144 -17.58 10.13 -1.40
N ILE A 145 -16.48 10.36 -2.11
CA ILE A 145 -15.48 11.36 -1.74
C ILE A 145 -15.24 12.32 -2.90
N THR A 146 -14.79 13.53 -2.61
CA THR A 146 -14.35 14.48 -3.65
C THR A 146 -12.88 14.77 -3.46
N LEU A 147 -12.07 14.33 -4.43
CA LEU A 147 -10.62 14.52 -4.41
C LEU A 147 -10.23 15.80 -5.13
N THR A 148 -9.48 16.66 -4.45
CA THR A 148 -8.86 17.84 -5.05
C THR A 148 -7.58 17.48 -5.82
N PRO A 149 -7.14 18.30 -6.79
CA PRO A 149 -5.89 18.03 -7.52
C PRO A 149 -4.69 17.89 -6.57
N ALA A 150 -3.87 16.87 -6.81
CA ALA A 150 -2.75 16.45 -5.98
C ALA A 150 -3.09 15.96 -4.56
N GLU A 151 -4.38 15.76 -4.25
CA GLU A 151 -4.79 15.12 -3.00
C GLU A 151 -4.40 13.64 -2.96
N ILE A 152 -4.08 13.18 -1.75
CA ILE A 152 -3.70 11.80 -1.49
C ILE A 152 -4.69 11.24 -0.47
N LEU A 153 -5.58 10.37 -0.94
CA LEU A 153 -6.41 9.55 -0.07
C LEU A 153 -5.66 8.30 0.33
N VAL A 154 -5.73 7.92 1.59
CA VAL A 154 -5.20 6.66 2.12
C VAL A 154 -6.34 5.74 2.49
N ILE A 155 -6.32 4.54 1.93
CA ILE A 155 -7.16 3.41 2.34
C ILE A 155 -6.30 2.53 3.25
N ASP A 156 -6.71 2.42 4.51
CA ASP A 156 -6.07 1.58 5.54
C ASP A 156 -7.11 0.69 6.24
N PHE A 157 -6.66 -0.22 7.09
CA PHE A 157 -7.49 -1.07 7.92
C PHE A 157 -7.15 -0.87 9.40
N ASP A 158 -8.11 -0.38 10.17
CA ASP A 158 -7.96 -0.24 11.63
C ASP A 158 -8.25 -1.59 12.29
N ALA A 159 -7.18 -2.27 12.74
CA ALA A 159 -7.28 -3.56 13.41
C ALA A 159 -7.93 -3.49 14.81
N THR A 160 -8.03 -2.31 15.41
CA THR A 160 -8.70 -2.11 16.70
C THR A 160 -10.21 -2.01 16.50
N LEU A 161 -10.61 -1.16 15.55
CA LEU A 161 -12.02 -0.92 15.23
C LEU A 161 -12.61 -1.99 14.30
N HIS A 162 -11.75 -2.82 13.69
CA HIS A 162 -12.12 -3.85 12.72
C HIS A 162 -12.87 -3.27 11.52
N GLU A 163 -12.39 -2.15 11.01
CA GLU A 163 -13.00 -1.43 9.89
C GLU A 163 -11.96 -0.91 8.90
N ILE A 164 -12.38 -0.77 7.65
CA ILE A 164 -11.60 -0.09 6.61
C ILE A 164 -11.81 1.41 6.79
N THR A 165 -10.72 2.19 6.74
CA THR A 165 -10.75 3.64 6.89
C THR A 165 -10.24 4.33 5.62
N LEU A 166 -10.84 5.47 5.30
CA LEU A 166 -10.47 6.36 4.21
C LEU A 166 -10.08 7.71 4.84
N GLN A 167 -8.81 8.11 4.69
CA GLN A 167 -8.22 9.29 5.35
C GLN A 167 -7.44 10.17 4.38
#